data_AF-D4BNJ8-F1
#
_entry.id   AF-D4BNJ8-F1
#
_cell.length_a   1.000
_cell.length_b   1.000
_cell.length_c   1.000
_cell.angle_alpha   90.00
_cell.angle_beta   90.00
_cell.angle_gamma   90.00
#
_symmetry.space_group_name_H-M   'P 1'
#
loop_
_entity.id
_entity.type
_entity.pdbx_description
1 polymer ?
#
loop_
_entity_poly.entity_id
_entity_poly.type
_entity_poly.pdbx_seq_one_letter_code
_entity_poly.pdbx_strand_id
1 'polypeptide(L)'
;MARQASRIDFARETLAFIAYRQGDYKLALREFRTAYRMNGFQDYLPFIADCERGLGNPKKAVELALSDEGKALHGSPKVEMFLVYAGALGDLEMWDKAIDVVHAVGRSQGLPGEYRMRAVQAEQYFLEEAGRNKEAEQLNDLLDRLEDQYADEDIDEDSDDVVVDHDLEDITDDSEVMETLGIDPSEAQYAPELEPEESEEPEESEDAEEPEDDEAAEESDVAESDATEESEESDEPAESEESADDAPAEAESEETEE
;
A
#
# COMPACT_ATOMS: atom_id res chain seq x y z
N MET A 1 8.16 -30.84 1.31
CA MET A 1 7.28 -29.93 2.08
C MET A 1 7.45 -28.43 1.77
N ALA A 2 8.52 -27.97 1.08
CA ALA A 2 8.72 -26.54 0.80
C ALA A 2 7.83 -25.93 -0.32
N ARG A 3 7.33 -26.75 -1.26
CA ARG A 3 6.64 -26.28 -2.48
C ARG A 3 5.23 -25.70 -2.23
N GLN A 4 4.56 -26.08 -1.15
CA GLN A 4 3.20 -25.60 -0.85
C GLN A 4 3.22 -24.28 -0.07
N ALA A 5 4.18 -24.08 0.83
CA ALA A 5 4.40 -22.80 1.50
C ALA A 5 4.77 -21.70 0.48
N SER A 6 5.68 -21.97 -0.45
CA SER A 6 6.09 -21.00 -1.48
C SER A 6 4.94 -20.58 -2.42
N ARG A 7 4.02 -21.50 -2.72
CA ARG A 7 2.81 -21.20 -3.53
C ARG A 7 1.81 -20.32 -2.77
N ILE A 8 1.67 -20.52 -1.46
CA ILE A 8 0.78 -19.71 -0.63
C ILE A 8 1.32 -18.28 -0.51
N ASP A 9 2.63 -18.12 -0.37
CA ASP A 9 3.28 -16.79 -0.32
C ASP A 9 3.00 -15.99 -1.59
N PHE A 10 3.23 -16.62 -2.75
CA PHE A 10 2.99 -16.00 -4.06
C PHE A 10 1.51 -15.65 -4.30
N ALA A 11 0.60 -16.54 -3.93
CA ALA A 11 -0.84 -16.27 -4.07
C ALA A 11 -1.29 -15.07 -3.21
N ARG A 12 -0.73 -14.93 -2.00
CA ARG A 12 -1.02 -13.80 -1.11
C ARG A 12 -0.45 -12.50 -1.65
N GLU A 13 0.79 -12.52 -2.13
CA GLU A 13 1.42 -11.37 -2.78
C GLU A 13 0.58 -10.89 -3.97
N THR A 14 0.20 -11.81 -4.85
CA THR A 14 -0.64 -11.51 -6.02
C THR A 14 -1.96 -10.87 -5.61
N LEU A 15 -2.64 -11.44 -4.61
CA LEU A 15 -3.88 -10.87 -4.08
C LEU A 15 -3.67 -9.48 -3.48
N ALA A 16 -2.55 -9.26 -2.78
CA ALA A 16 -2.21 -7.97 -2.19
C ALA A 16 -2.06 -6.88 -3.25
N PHE A 17 -1.33 -7.16 -4.34
CA PHE A 17 -1.16 -6.22 -5.44
C PHE A 17 -2.46 -5.92 -6.21
N ILE A 18 -3.28 -6.96 -6.46
CA ILE A 18 -4.59 -6.76 -7.10
C ILE A 18 -5.47 -5.87 -6.23
N ALA A 19 -5.58 -6.17 -4.93
CA ALA A 19 -6.37 -5.38 -4.00
C ALA A 19 -5.86 -3.94 -3.89
N TYR A 20 -4.54 -3.75 -3.83
CA TYR A 20 -3.90 -2.44 -3.79
C TYR A 20 -4.28 -1.61 -5.01
N ARG A 21 -4.19 -2.20 -6.21
CA ARG A 21 -4.52 -1.51 -7.46
C ARG A 21 -6.02 -1.19 -7.60
N GLN A 22 -6.89 -1.98 -6.96
CA GLN A 22 -8.32 -1.71 -6.88
C GLN A 22 -8.70 -0.70 -5.78
N GLY A 23 -7.74 -0.27 -4.96
CA GLY A 23 -7.98 0.63 -3.82
C GLY A 23 -8.61 -0.05 -2.60
N ASP A 24 -8.71 -1.39 -2.56
CA ASP A 24 -9.08 -2.11 -1.34
C ASP A 24 -7.86 -2.21 -0.40
N TYR A 25 -7.51 -1.06 0.18
CA TYR A 25 -6.35 -0.93 1.06
C TYR A 25 -6.45 -1.79 2.32
N LYS A 26 -7.66 -2.12 2.77
CA LYS A 26 -7.87 -2.98 3.94
C LYS A 26 -7.45 -4.42 3.63
N LEU A 27 -7.89 -4.94 2.48
CA LEU A 27 -7.49 -6.27 2.01
C LEU A 27 -5.99 -6.29 1.68
N ALA A 28 -5.51 -5.31 0.91
CA ALA A 28 -4.11 -5.21 0.52
C ALA A 28 -3.18 -5.20 1.74
N LEU A 29 -3.45 -4.36 2.75
CA LEU A 29 -2.67 -4.27 3.98
C LEU A 29 -2.59 -5.61 4.73
N ARG A 30 -3.71 -6.34 4.82
CA ARG A 30 -3.77 -7.64 5.48
C ARG A 30 -2.89 -8.66 4.76
N GLU A 31 -2.97 -8.72 3.43
CA GLU A 31 -2.21 -9.68 2.64
C GLU A 31 -0.72 -9.32 2.58
N PHE A 32 -0.34 -8.06 2.36
CA PHE A 32 1.07 -7.64 2.42
C PHE A 32 1.71 -7.93 3.78
N ARG A 33 1.03 -7.64 4.89
CA ARG A 33 1.54 -7.99 6.24
C ARG A 33 1.70 -9.48 6.44
N THR A 34 0.83 -10.28 5.82
CA THR A 34 0.91 -11.74 5.92
C THR A 34 2.05 -12.26 5.06
N ALA A 35 2.16 -11.83 3.80
CA ALA A 35 3.28 -12.14 2.93
C ALA A 35 4.63 -11.74 3.56
N TYR A 36 4.72 -10.52 4.11
CA TYR A 36 5.92 -10.04 4.81
C TYR A 36 6.31 -10.92 5.99
N ARG A 37 5.35 -11.38 6.81
CA ARG A 37 5.66 -12.31 7.92
C ARG A 37 6.10 -13.69 7.44
N MET A 38 5.66 -14.12 6.25
CA MET A 38 5.98 -15.45 5.72
C MET A 38 7.36 -15.49 5.08
N ASN A 39 7.72 -14.47 4.29
CA ASN A 39 8.96 -14.46 3.50
C ASN A 39 9.98 -13.37 3.89
N GLY A 40 9.59 -12.39 4.72
CA GLY A 40 10.48 -11.30 5.17
C GLY A 40 10.86 -10.29 4.08
N PHE A 41 10.17 -10.26 2.94
CA PHE A 41 10.56 -9.44 1.80
C PHE A 41 10.26 -7.95 2.04
N GLN A 42 11.31 -7.15 2.24
CA GLN A 42 11.20 -5.75 2.67
C GLN A 42 10.53 -4.84 1.63
N ASP A 43 10.50 -5.23 0.36
CA ASP A 43 9.91 -4.46 -0.73
C ASP A 43 8.39 -4.25 -0.57
N TYR A 44 7.73 -4.99 0.33
CA TYR A 44 6.35 -4.75 0.70
C TYR A 44 6.15 -3.53 1.62
N LEU A 45 7.19 -3.04 2.29
CA LEU A 45 7.07 -1.98 3.30
C LEU A 45 6.48 -0.67 2.74
N PRO A 46 6.86 -0.17 1.54
CA PRO A 46 6.22 1.01 0.94
C PRO A 46 4.72 0.80 0.70
N PHE A 47 4.31 -0.36 0.20
CA PHE A 47 2.90 -0.69 -0.03
C PHE A 47 2.12 -0.78 1.29
N ILE A 48 2.72 -1.35 2.34
CA ILE A 48 2.11 -1.39 3.68
C ILE A 48 1.91 0.03 4.23
N ALA A 49 2.93 0.90 4.11
CA ALA A 49 2.84 2.29 4.52
C ALA A 49 1.75 3.05 3.74
N ASP A 50 1.68 2.85 2.42
CA ASP A 50 0.71 3.54 1.58
C ASP A 50 -0.72 3.05 1.82
N CYS A 51 -0.92 1.75 2.08
CA CYS A 51 -2.22 1.25 2.52
C CYS A 51 -2.66 1.87 3.86
N GLU A 52 -1.74 2.10 4.81
CA GLU A 52 -2.08 2.80 6.05
C GLU A 52 -2.52 4.24 5.76
N ARG A 53 -1.87 4.96 4.81
CA ARG A 53 -2.36 6.27 4.34
C ARG A 53 -3.75 6.18 3.72
N GLY A 54 -3.97 5.23 2.80
CA GLY A 54 -5.26 5.00 2.14
C GLY A 54 -6.40 4.65 3.10
N LEU A 55 -6.08 4.15 4.30
CA LEU A 55 -7.02 3.92 5.39
C LEU A 55 -7.17 5.11 6.37
N GLY A 56 -6.56 6.26 6.08
CA GLY A 56 -6.60 7.46 6.91
C GLY A 56 -5.65 7.44 8.11
N ASN A 57 -4.61 6.61 8.08
CA ASN A 57 -3.59 6.53 9.15
C ASN A 57 -2.19 7.03 8.69
N PRO A 58 -2.04 8.28 8.21
CA PRO A 58 -0.75 8.76 7.70
C PRO A 58 0.36 8.77 8.75
N LYS A 59 0.03 8.91 10.05
CA LYS A 59 1.00 8.80 11.15
C LYS A 59 1.68 7.43 11.20
N LYS A 60 0.94 6.34 10.92
CA LYS A 60 1.52 4.99 10.88
C LYS A 60 2.45 4.80 9.67
N ALA A 61 2.12 5.44 8.55
CA ALA A 61 3.00 5.44 7.38
C ALA A 61 4.32 6.16 7.68
N VAL A 62 4.27 7.29 8.37
CA VAL A 62 5.45 8.00 8.88
C VAL A 62 6.26 7.14 9.86
N GLU A 63 5.61 6.49 10.83
CA GLU A 63 6.27 5.60 11.78
C GLU A 63 7.00 4.44 11.06
N LEU A 64 6.36 3.83 10.06
CA LEU A 64 6.95 2.73 9.29
C LEU A 64 8.13 3.20 8.43
N ALA A 65 8.01 4.36 7.77
CA ALA A 65 9.10 4.92 6.99
C ALA A 65 10.34 5.23 7.85
N LEU A 66 10.13 5.62 9.11
CA LEU A 66 11.18 5.96 10.08
C LEU A 66 11.67 4.77 10.93
N SER A 67 11.08 3.58 10.77
CA SER A 67 11.50 2.37 11.46
C SER A 67 12.90 1.92 10.99
N ASP A 68 13.50 0.99 11.71
CA ASP A 68 14.81 0.44 11.33
C ASP A 68 14.72 -0.31 10.00
N GLU A 69 13.63 -1.02 9.75
CA GLU A 69 13.34 -1.71 8.48
C GLU A 69 13.13 -0.70 7.33
N GLY A 70 12.34 0.35 7.55
CA GLY A 70 12.14 1.41 6.55
C GLY A 70 13.44 2.15 6.22
N LYS A 71 14.32 2.33 7.22
CA LYS A 71 15.66 2.90 7.03
C LYS A 71 16.58 1.96 6.25
N ALA A 72 16.49 0.65 6.48
CA ALA A 72 17.32 -0.37 5.85
C ALA A 72 17.02 -0.60 4.35
N LEU A 73 15.86 -0.16 3.87
CA LEU A 73 15.51 -0.23 2.44
C LEU A 73 16.59 0.42 1.55
N HIS A 74 16.76 -0.13 0.36
CA HIS A 74 17.68 0.35 -0.69
C HIS A 74 17.06 0.21 -2.08
N GLY A 75 17.58 0.94 -3.07
CA GLY A 75 17.10 0.84 -4.45
C GLY A 75 15.66 1.35 -4.64
N SER A 76 14.92 0.75 -5.56
CA SER A 76 13.55 1.13 -5.92
C SER A 76 12.60 1.19 -4.69
N PRO A 77 12.53 0.17 -3.81
CA PRO A 77 11.67 0.23 -2.61
C PRO A 77 11.98 1.40 -1.69
N LYS A 78 13.24 1.85 -1.63
CA LYS A 78 13.61 3.02 -0.82
C LYS A 78 13.03 4.31 -1.40
N VAL A 79 13.07 4.44 -2.73
CA VAL A 79 12.51 5.59 -3.44
C VAL A 79 10.99 5.62 -3.28
N GLU A 80 10.34 4.47 -3.45
CA GLU A 80 8.89 4.34 -3.19
C GLU A 80 8.55 4.71 -1.75
N MET A 81 9.33 4.26 -0.76
CA MET A 81 9.12 4.65 0.63
C MET A 81 9.23 6.18 0.82
N PHE A 82 10.17 6.86 0.14
CA PHE A 82 10.27 8.32 0.22
C PHE A 82 9.07 9.04 -0.39
N LEU A 83 8.54 8.56 -1.52
CA LEU A 83 7.33 9.10 -2.13
C LEU A 83 6.11 8.91 -1.21
N VAL A 84 5.94 7.72 -0.63
CA VAL A 84 4.87 7.43 0.34
C VAL A 84 5.04 8.27 1.60
N TYR A 85 6.26 8.44 2.10
CA TYR A 85 6.56 9.28 3.26
C TYR A 85 6.19 10.74 3.02
N ALA A 86 6.54 11.30 1.85
CA ALA A 86 6.15 12.65 1.49
C ALA A 86 4.62 12.79 1.36
N GLY A 87 3.96 11.81 0.75
CA GLY A 87 2.50 11.74 0.72
C GLY A 87 1.89 11.75 2.13
N ALA A 88 2.42 10.96 3.06
CA ALA A 88 1.96 10.92 4.44
C ALA A 88 2.17 12.26 5.19
N LEU A 89 3.25 12.98 4.88
CA LEU A 89 3.48 14.33 5.39
C LEU A 89 2.45 15.32 4.80
N GLY A 90 2.13 15.20 3.52
CA GLY A 90 1.08 15.97 2.86
C GLY A 90 -0.30 15.71 3.49
N ASP A 91 -0.66 14.45 3.74
CA ASP A 91 -1.91 14.09 4.43
C ASP A 91 -2.00 14.68 5.86
N LEU A 92 -0.85 15.03 6.46
CA LEU A 92 -0.74 15.69 7.75
C LEU A 92 -0.63 17.22 7.64
N GLU A 93 -0.82 17.78 6.45
CA GLU A 93 -0.68 19.19 6.11
C GLU A 93 0.71 19.76 6.44
N MET A 94 1.73 18.90 6.50
CA MET A 94 3.12 19.28 6.74
C MET A 94 3.81 19.63 5.42
N TRP A 95 3.22 20.57 4.67
CA TRP A 95 3.52 20.84 3.27
C TRP A 95 5.00 21.12 3.00
N ASP A 96 5.64 21.99 3.78
CA ASP A 96 7.06 22.32 3.59
C ASP A 96 7.96 21.08 3.67
N LYS A 97 7.68 20.16 4.61
CA LYS A 97 8.45 18.91 4.74
C LYS A 97 8.16 17.95 3.60
N ALA A 98 6.89 17.87 3.18
CA ALA A 98 6.52 17.04 2.04
C ALA A 98 7.26 17.50 0.78
N ILE A 99 7.24 18.81 0.51
CA ILE A 99 7.96 19.48 -0.59
C ILE A 99 9.45 19.18 -0.51
N ASP A 100 10.10 19.37 0.64
CA ASP A 100 11.54 19.12 0.80
C ASP A 100 11.93 17.68 0.43
N VAL A 101 11.11 16.69 0.82
CA VAL A 101 11.36 15.28 0.51
C VAL A 101 11.28 15.03 -0.99
N VAL A 102 10.18 15.41 -1.65
CA VAL A 102 10.00 15.15 -3.10
C VAL A 102 10.92 16.00 -3.95
N HIS A 103 11.26 17.21 -3.50
CA HIS A 103 12.24 18.07 -4.17
C HIS A 103 13.59 17.37 -4.27
N ALA A 104 14.06 16.77 -3.16
CA ALA A 104 15.30 16.01 -3.12
C ALA A 104 15.24 14.76 -4.01
N VAL A 105 14.13 14.02 -4.00
CA VAL A 105 13.94 12.84 -4.87
C VAL A 105 13.96 13.22 -6.34
N GLY A 106 13.20 14.23 -6.77
CA GLY A 106 13.11 14.66 -8.17
C GLY A 106 14.44 15.14 -8.77
N ARG A 107 15.33 15.66 -7.93
CA ARG A 107 16.66 16.17 -8.33
C ARG A 107 17.79 15.15 -8.16
N SER A 108 17.50 13.99 -7.58
CA SER A 108 18.48 12.91 -7.40
C SER A 108 18.93 12.35 -8.75
N GLN A 109 20.25 12.37 -8.99
CA GLN A 109 20.85 11.80 -10.18
C GLN A 109 20.98 10.28 -10.02
N GLY A 110 20.72 9.52 -11.09
CA GLY A 110 20.82 8.05 -11.09
C GLY A 110 19.57 7.31 -10.61
N LEU A 111 18.48 8.02 -10.32
CA LEU A 111 17.16 7.39 -10.22
C LEU A 111 16.56 7.21 -11.62
N PRO A 112 15.81 6.11 -11.85
CA PRO A 112 14.94 5.97 -13.01
C PRO A 112 14.08 7.21 -13.24
N GLY A 113 13.90 7.58 -14.51
CA GLY A 113 13.16 8.77 -14.91
C GLY A 113 11.76 8.85 -14.33
N GLU A 114 11.05 7.72 -14.33
CA GLU A 114 9.71 7.57 -13.75
C GLU A 114 9.61 8.04 -12.30
N TYR A 115 10.59 7.71 -11.45
CA TYR A 115 10.59 8.13 -10.05
C TYR A 115 10.83 9.63 -9.91
N ARG A 116 11.71 10.17 -10.75
CA ARG A 116 12.01 11.61 -10.76
C ARG A 116 10.78 12.40 -11.20
N MET A 117 10.10 11.94 -12.25
CA MET A 117 8.85 12.55 -12.74
C MET A 117 7.77 12.50 -11.66
N ARG A 118 7.50 11.34 -11.06
CA ARG A 118 6.51 11.21 -9.97
C ARG A 118 6.83 12.12 -8.78
N ALA A 119 8.10 12.28 -8.43
CA ALA A 119 8.51 13.19 -7.37
C ALA A 119 8.26 14.67 -7.73
N VAL A 120 8.58 15.10 -8.95
CA VAL A 120 8.33 16.49 -9.40
C VAL A 120 6.83 16.77 -9.50
N GLN A 121 6.03 15.81 -9.97
CA GLN A 121 4.57 15.91 -9.98
C GLN A 121 4.00 16.04 -8.55
N ALA A 122 4.52 15.25 -7.60
CA ALA A 122 4.14 15.39 -6.20
C ALA A 122 4.58 16.74 -5.60
N GLU A 123 5.75 17.26 -5.98
CA GLU A 123 6.22 18.60 -5.58
C GLU A 123 5.27 19.69 -6.07
N GLN A 124 4.85 19.61 -7.34
CA GLN A 124 3.88 20.51 -7.94
C GLN A 124 2.57 20.50 -7.15
N TYR A 125 2.03 19.30 -6.88
CA TYR A 125 0.81 19.14 -6.08
C TYR A 125 0.95 19.75 -4.68
N PHE A 126 2.02 19.45 -3.94
CA PHE A 126 2.20 19.99 -2.58
C PHE A 126 2.43 21.51 -2.57
N LEU A 127 3.07 22.07 -3.61
CA LEU A 127 3.20 23.52 -3.76
C LEU A 127 1.84 24.19 -3.98
N GLU A 128 0.95 23.58 -4.77
CA GLU A 128 -0.41 24.08 -4.97
C GLU A 128 -1.23 24.06 -3.67
N GLU A 129 -1.20 22.94 -2.93
CA GLU A 129 -1.86 22.82 -1.62
C GLU A 129 -1.30 23.82 -0.58
N ALA A 130 0.00 24.15 -0.67
CA ALA A 130 0.63 25.18 0.14
C ALA A 130 0.34 26.63 -0.32
N GLY A 131 -0.43 26.81 -1.41
CA GLY A 131 -0.73 28.12 -2.01
C GLY A 131 0.42 28.76 -2.80
N ARG A 132 1.47 27.99 -3.11
CA ARG A 132 2.69 28.41 -3.85
C ARG A 132 2.55 28.13 -5.35
N ASN A 133 1.41 28.47 -5.95
CA ASN A 133 1.05 28.15 -7.33
C ASN A 133 2.08 28.58 -8.39
N LYS A 134 2.73 29.73 -8.21
CA LYS A 134 3.76 30.21 -9.15
C LYS A 134 5.01 29.32 -9.17
N GLU A 135 5.34 28.70 -8.05
CA GLU A 135 6.47 27.77 -7.96
C GLU A 135 6.07 26.42 -8.54
N ALA A 136 4.83 25.97 -8.30
CA ALA A 136 4.26 24.79 -8.94
C ALA A 136 4.30 24.90 -10.47
N GLU A 137 3.85 26.03 -11.03
CA GLU A 137 3.89 26.28 -12.49
C GLU A 137 5.30 26.25 -13.08
N GLN A 138 6.33 26.68 -12.32
CA GLN A 138 7.73 26.64 -12.78
C GLN A 138 8.28 25.22 -12.93
N LEU A 139 7.63 24.21 -12.33
CA LEU A 139 8.04 22.82 -12.47
C LEU A 139 7.65 22.22 -13.82
N ASN A 140 6.73 22.83 -14.58
CA ASN A 140 6.33 22.34 -15.91
C ASN A 140 7.55 22.22 -16.85
N ASP A 141 8.42 23.22 -16.91
CA ASP A 141 9.65 23.19 -17.72
C ASP A 141 10.62 22.06 -17.31
N LEU A 142 10.55 21.59 -16.07
CA LEU A 142 11.33 20.44 -15.61
C LEU A 142 10.64 19.13 -15.99
N LEU A 143 9.32 19.05 -15.85
CA LEU A 143 8.53 17.89 -16.28
C LEU A 143 8.68 17.65 -17.77
N ASP A 144 8.49 18.68 -18.61
CA ASP A 144 8.66 18.58 -20.07
C ASP A 144 10.03 18.02 -20.44
N ARG A 145 11.10 18.48 -19.77
CA ARG A 145 12.46 17.96 -20.00
C ARG A 145 12.66 16.53 -19.53
N LEU A 146 12.00 16.12 -18.45
CA LEU A 146 12.05 14.74 -17.98
C LEU A 146 11.26 13.83 -18.91
N GLU A 147 10.09 14.27 -19.38
CA GLU A 147 9.31 13.57 -20.40
C GLU A 147 10.14 13.40 -21.68
N ASP A 148 10.71 14.47 -22.24
CA ASP A 148 11.60 14.38 -23.42
C ASP A 148 12.80 13.44 -23.20
N GLN A 149 13.32 13.36 -21.98
CA GLN A 149 14.49 12.53 -21.67
C GLN A 149 14.14 11.04 -21.54
N TYR A 150 12.94 10.73 -21.04
CA TYR A 150 12.58 9.37 -20.62
C TYR A 150 11.38 8.77 -21.40
N ALA A 151 10.68 9.55 -22.22
CA ALA A 151 9.60 9.06 -23.08
C ALA A 151 10.10 8.13 -24.20
N ASP A 152 11.38 8.23 -24.58
CA ASP A 152 11.99 7.44 -25.65
C ASP A 152 12.69 6.15 -25.16
N GLU A 153 12.73 5.89 -23.85
CA GLU A 153 13.31 4.63 -23.33
C GLU A 153 12.31 3.46 -23.37
N ASP A 154 11.02 3.74 -23.54
CA ASP A 154 9.98 2.73 -23.72
C ASP A 154 9.51 2.73 -25.18
N ILE A 155 9.84 1.66 -25.90
CA ILE A 155 9.42 1.32 -27.28
C ILE A 155 10.35 1.88 -28.38
N ASP A 156 11.41 1.14 -28.67
CA ASP A 156 11.94 1.07 -30.04
C ASP A 156 10.83 0.42 -30.90
N GLU A 157 9.89 1.21 -31.42
CA GLU A 157 8.76 0.73 -32.25
C GLU A 157 9.25 0.22 -33.62
N ASP A 158 10.53 0.44 -33.93
CA ASP A 158 11.27 -0.14 -35.06
C ASP A 158 11.87 -1.53 -34.72
N SER A 159 11.67 -2.06 -33.50
CA SER A 159 11.95 -3.45 -33.15
C SER A 159 10.88 -4.37 -33.73
N ASP A 160 11.03 -4.67 -35.01
CA ASP A 160 10.26 -5.61 -35.84
C ASP A 160 10.43 -7.09 -35.38
N ASP A 161 10.42 -7.40 -34.08
CA ASP A 161 10.61 -8.77 -33.58
C ASP A 161 10.00 -9.01 -32.19
N VAL A 162 8.67 -9.10 -32.10
CA VAL A 162 7.97 -10.28 -31.52
C VAL A 162 6.56 -10.32 -32.11
N VAL A 163 6.42 -10.93 -33.29
CA VAL A 163 5.12 -11.48 -33.69
C VAL A 163 4.95 -12.76 -32.87
N VAL A 164 4.20 -12.70 -31.78
CA VAL A 164 3.67 -13.92 -31.16
C VAL A 164 2.61 -14.44 -32.11
N ASP A 165 3.04 -15.30 -33.04
CA ASP A 165 2.15 -16.04 -33.89
C ASP A 165 1.37 -17.02 -33.01
N HIS A 166 0.08 -16.73 -32.82
CA HIS A 166 -0.83 -17.56 -32.03
C HIS A 166 -1.50 -18.65 -32.87
N ASP A 167 -1.13 -18.81 -34.15
CA ASP A 167 -1.60 -19.92 -34.97
C ASP A 167 -0.80 -21.20 -34.67
N LEU A 168 -1.18 -21.88 -33.60
CA LEU A 168 -0.76 -23.23 -33.24
C LEU A 168 -1.28 -24.33 -34.21
N GLU A 169 -1.80 -23.99 -35.38
CA GLU A 169 -2.44 -24.95 -36.29
C GLU A 169 -1.44 -25.78 -37.13
N ASP A 170 -0.16 -25.37 -37.22
CA ASP A 170 0.85 -26.06 -38.05
C ASP A 170 1.90 -26.89 -37.25
N ILE A 171 1.88 -26.89 -35.92
CA ILE A 171 2.76 -27.74 -35.11
C ILE A 171 2.14 -29.13 -34.92
N THR A 172 2.25 -29.97 -35.94
CA THR A 172 1.84 -31.39 -35.87
C THR A 172 2.99 -32.38 -36.00
N ASP A 173 4.24 -31.92 -35.96
CA ASP A 173 5.41 -32.81 -35.90
C ASP A 173 6.28 -32.48 -34.69
N ASP A 174 6.05 -33.21 -33.59
CA ASP A 174 6.79 -33.09 -32.33
C ASP A 174 8.31 -33.35 -32.49
N SER A 175 8.75 -33.90 -33.62
CA SER A 175 10.14 -34.28 -33.83
C SER A 175 11.09 -33.11 -34.15
N GLU A 176 10.66 -32.11 -34.93
CA GLU A 176 11.51 -30.96 -35.29
C GLU A 176 11.66 -29.95 -34.14
N VAL A 177 10.62 -29.80 -33.32
CA VAL A 177 10.63 -28.90 -32.15
C VAL A 177 11.61 -29.41 -31.09
N MET A 178 11.67 -30.72 -30.89
CA MET A 178 12.55 -31.34 -29.88
C MET A 178 14.03 -31.22 -30.27
N GLU A 179 14.36 -31.36 -31.56
CA GLU A 179 15.71 -31.17 -32.10
C GLU A 179 16.16 -29.69 -32.03
N THR A 180 15.27 -28.75 -32.34
CA THR A 180 15.57 -27.30 -32.29
C THR A 180 15.82 -26.81 -30.86
N LEU A 181 15.14 -27.41 -29.88
CA LEU A 181 15.34 -27.11 -28.45
C LEU A 181 16.52 -27.86 -27.82
N GLY A 182 17.24 -28.69 -28.58
CA GLY A 182 18.40 -29.45 -28.10
C GLY A 182 18.05 -30.50 -27.05
N ILE A 183 16.81 -30.99 -27.03
CA ILE A 183 16.33 -31.99 -26.09
C ILE A 183 16.49 -33.37 -26.73
N ASP A 184 17.39 -34.20 -26.18
CA ASP A 184 17.56 -35.57 -26.65
C ASP A 184 16.46 -36.46 -26.04
N PRO A 185 15.63 -37.16 -26.84
CA PRO A 185 14.55 -38.01 -26.33
C PRO A 185 15.04 -39.16 -25.44
N SER A 186 16.34 -39.50 -25.45
CA SER A 186 16.94 -40.45 -24.51
C SER A 186 17.18 -39.88 -23.10
N GLU A 187 17.14 -38.56 -22.91
CA GLU A 187 17.20 -37.94 -21.56
C GLU A 187 15.88 -38.12 -20.78
N ALA A 188 14.78 -38.41 -21.48
CA ALA A 188 13.48 -38.72 -20.86
C ALA A 188 13.47 -40.04 -20.08
N GLN A 189 14.51 -40.89 -20.19
CA GLN A 189 14.62 -42.15 -19.45
C GLN A 189 14.80 -41.96 -17.92
N TYR A 190 15.12 -40.75 -17.47
CA TYR A 190 15.27 -40.40 -16.05
C TYR A 190 14.06 -39.63 -15.49
N ALA A 191 13.06 -39.34 -16.33
CA ALA A 191 11.80 -38.81 -15.85
C ALA A 191 11.11 -39.90 -14.99
N PRO A 192 10.66 -39.58 -13.77
CA PRO A 192 9.93 -40.55 -12.96
C PRO A 192 8.70 -41.02 -13.73
N GLU A 193 8.52 -42.34 -13.86
CA GLU A 193 7.28 -42.90 -14.40
C GLU A 193 6.11 -42.36 -13.57
N LEU A 194 5.16 -41.70 -14.24
CA LEU A 194 3.89 -41.37 -13.62
C LEU A 194 3.21 -42.70 -13.29
N GLU A 195 3.06 -42.99 -12.00
CA GLU A 195 2.27 -44.14 -11.55
C GLU A 195 0.87 -44.04 -12.19
N PRO A 196 0.34 -45.13 -12.76
CA PRO A 196 -1.01 -45.11 -13.28
C PRO A 196 -1.96 -44.79 -12.14
N GLU A 197 -2.83 -43.80 -12.32
CA GLU A 197 -3.90 -43.54 -11.37
C GLU A 197 -4.76 -44.80 -11.27
N GLU A 198 -4.71 -45.47 -10.11
CA GLU A 198 -5.70 -46.48 -9.79
C GLU A 198 -7.05 -45.80 -9.68
N SER A 199 -7.95 -46.19 -10.59
CA SER A 199 -9.36 -45.86 -10.54
C SER A 199 -9.94 -46.34 -9.22
N GLU A 200 -10.20 -45.43 -8.28
CA GLU A 200 -11.05 -45.73 -7.13
C GLU A 200 -12.49 -45.91 -7.64
N GLU A 201 -12.97 -47.16 -7.64
CA GLU A 201 -14.39 -47.46 -7.80
C GLU A 201 -15.17 -46.98 -6.57
N PRO A 202 -16.41 -46.49 -6.74
CA PRO A 202 -17.23 -46.08 -5.61
C PRO A 202 -17.84 -47.31 -4.93
N GLU A 203 -17.48 -47.56 -3.68
CA GLU A 203 -18.20 -48.51 -2.83
C GLU A 203 -19.52 -47.86 -2.34
N GLU A 204 -20.63 -48.44 -2.78
CA GLU A 204 -21.94 -48.25 -2.17
C GLU A 204 -21.98 -48.85 -0.77
N SER A 205 -22.47 -48.09 0.21
CA SER A 205 -23.01 -48.66 1.44
C SER A 205 -24.32 -47.97 1.79
N GLU A 206 -25.42 -48.71 1.69
CA GLU A 206 -26.75 -48.36 2.15
C GLU A 206 -26.88 -48.50 3.67
N ASP A 207 -27.59 -47.52 4.25
CA ASP A 207 -28.63 -47.63 5.27
C ASP A 207 -28.33 -47.47 6.79
N ALA A 208 -29.32 -46.79 7.41
CA ALA A 208 -29.77 -46.75 8.82
C ALA A 208 -29.05 -45.80 9.81
N GLU A 209 -29.69 -44.90 10.57
CA GLU A 209 -31.08 -44.42 10.73
C GLU A 209 -31.05 -42.97 11.32
N GLU A 210 -32.12 -42.20 11.09
CA GLU A 210 -32.45 -40.96 11.83
C GLU A 210 -32.88 -41.25 13.28
N PRO A 211 -32.90 -40.22 14.14
CA PRO A 211 -34.22 -39.80 14.61
C PRO A 211 -34.43 -38.28 14.58
N GLU A 212 -35.59 -37.90 14.02
CA GLU A 212 -36.30 -36.64 14.23
C GLU A 212 -37.31 -36.76 15.40
N ASP A 213 -37.87 -35.60 15.77
CA ASP A 213 -38.99 -35.31 16.71
C ASP A 213 -38.64 -35.20 18.21
N ASP A 214 -39.14 -34.22 18.98
CA ASP A 214 -40.23 -33.27 18.78
C ASP A 214 -40.12 -32.13 19.82
N GLU A 215 -40.84 -31.05 19.54
CA GLU A 215 -41.03 -29.74 20.14
C GLU A 215 -41.38 -29.66 21.64
N ALA A 216 -41.13 -28.49 22.25
CA ALA A 216 -42.18 -27.61 22.82
C ALA A 216 -41.65 -26.56 23.84
N ALA A 217 -41.69 -25.30 23.40
CA ALA A 217 -42.36 -24.11 23.96
C ALA A 217 -42.32 -23.72 25.47
N GLU A 218 -42.41 -22.38 25.62
CA GLU A 218 -42.82 -21.52 26.77
C GLU A 218 -41.69 -21.09 27.76
N GLU A 219 -41.20 -19.84 27.74
CA GLU A 219 -41.80 -18.53 28.11
C GLU A 219 -41.94 -18.27 29.63
N SER A 220 -41.67 -17.00 30.01
CA SER A 220 -41.80 -16.34 31.33
C SER A 220 -40.74 -16.70 32.40
N ASP A 221 -40.23 -15.80 33.26
CA ASP A 221 -40.69 -14.46 33.64
C ASP A 221 -39.56 -13.65 34.31
N VAL A 222 -39.80 -12.34 34.36
CA VAL A 222 -39.17 -11.19 35.05
C VAL A 222 -38.73 -11.44 36.53
N ALA A 223 -37.95 -10.60 37.24
CA ALA A 223 -37.80 -9.15 37.27
C ALA A 223 -36.62 -8.70 38.18
N GLU A 224 -36.11 -7.48 37.92
CA GLU A 224 -35.74 -6.40 38.87
C GLU A 224 -34.72 -6.64 40.00
N SER A 225 -33.96 -5.66 40.50
CA SER A 225 -33.80 -4.21 40.30
C SER A 225 -32.51 -3.79 41.05
N ASP A 226 -31.87 -2.70 40.66
CA ASP A 226 -31.72 -1.55 41.57
C ASP A 226 -31.24 -0.33 40.77
N ALA A 227 -32.17 0.59 40.54
CA ALA A 227 -31.90 1.96 40.19
C ALA A 227 -32.38 2.78 41.38
N THR A 228 -31.48 3.55 41.98
CA THR A 228 -31.86 4.68 42.85
C THR A 228 -31.39 5.96 42.18
N GLU A 229 -32.37 6.67 41.64
CA GLU A 229 -32.34 8.09 41.32
C GLU A 229 -33.04 8.86 42.46
N GLU A 230 -32.97 10.19 42.33
CA GLU A 230 -33.58 11.26 43.13
C GLU A 230 -32.71 11.85 44.25
N SER A 231 -32.43 13.15 44.27
CA SER A 231 -33.40 14.23 44.05
C SER A 231 -32.73 15.60 43.82
N GLU A 232 -33.30 16.34 42.87
CA GLU A 232 -33.67 17.77 42.90
C GLU A 232 -32.58 18.86 43.02
N GLU A 233 -32.73 20.09 42.53
CA GLU A 233 -33.43 20.76 41.41
C GLU A 233 -32.78 22.18 41.43
N SER A 234 -32.62 22.79 40.26
CA SER A 234 -32.69 24.25 39.97
C SER A 234 -32.10 25.31 40.94
N ASP A 235 -31.15 26.13 40.46
CA ASP A 235 -31.31 27.60 40.35
C ASP A 235 -30.05 28.27 39.72
N GLU A 236 -30.22 28.94 38.58
CA GLU A 236 -29.41 30.10 38.15
C GLU A 236 -30.30 31.33 38.41
N PRO A 237 -29.78 32.49 38.85
CA PRO A 237 -29.11 33.38 37.90
C PRO A 237 -28.00 34.30 38.47
N ALA A 238 -27.40 35.03 37.52
CA ALA A 238 -26.33 36.03 37.61
C ALA A 238 -26.65 37.30 38.43
N GLU A 239 -25.58 37.95 38.92
CA GLU A 239 -25.30 39.42 38.99
C GLU A 239 -23.79 39.57 39.33
N SER A 240 -22.95 40.14 38.44
CA SER A 240 -22.33 41.48 38.53
C SER A 240 -21.60 41.75 39.88
N GLU A 241 -20.32 42.15 39.96
CA GLU A 241 -19.80 43.48 39.61
C GLU A 241 -18.26 43.51 39.40
N GLU A 242 -17.84 44.28 38.39
CA GLU A 242 -16.80 45.33 38.41
C GLU A 242 -15.40 45.08 39.00
N SER A 243 -14.38 45.02 38.14
CA SER A 243 -13.38 46.11 38.06
C SER A 243 -12.45 45.92 36.88
N ALA A 244 -12.61 46.79 35.89
CA ALA A 244 -11.57 47.17 34.95
C ALA A 244 -10.94 48.47 35.47
N ASP A 245 -9.62 48.51 35.64
CA ASP A 245 -8.74 49.63 35.28
C ASP A 245 -7.30 49.26 35.65
N ASP A 246 -6.40 49.19 34.67
CA ASP A 246 -5.22 50.07 34.65
C ASP A 246 -4.46 49.82 33.32
N ALA A 247 -4.45 50.85 32.49
CA ALA A 247 -3.72 50.93 31.24
C ALA A 247 -2.44 51.79 31.43
N PRO A 248 -1.47 51.73 30.49
CA PRO A 248 -0.06 52.03 30.75
C PRO A 248 0.35 53.47 30.38
N ALA A 249 1.45 53.96 31.00
CA ALA A 249 2.24 55.16 30.64
C ALA A 249 3.38 55.31 31.69
N GLU A 250 4.63 55.72 31.47
CA GLU A 250 5.42 56.21 30.33
C GLU A 250 6.92 56.01 30.65
N ALA A 251 7.71 56.06 29.56
CA ALA A 251 9.12 56.43 29.44
C ALA A 251 9.84 57.06 30.66
N GLU A 252 11.03 56.55 30.96
CA GLU A 252 12.20 57.40 31.25
C GLU A 252 13.44 56.87 30.51
N SER A 253 14.10 57.82 29.86
CA SER A 253 15.37 57.75 29.17
C SER A 253 16.45 58.41 30.02
N GLU A 254 17.61 57.77 30.20
CA GLU A 254 18.92 58.41 30.45
C GLU A 254 20.01 57.32 30.29
N GLU A 255 20.77 57.36 29.19
CA GLU A 255 22.20 57.75 29.10
C GLU A 255 23.18 56.70 29.69
N THR A 256 24.04 56.05 28.89
CA THR A 256 25.36 56.52 28.41
C THR A 256 25.95 55.38 27.54
N GLU A 257 26.69 55.62 26.45
CA GLU A 257 28.14 55.87 26.46
C GLU A 257 28.66 56.46 25.14
N GLU A 258 29.82 57.10 25.32
CA GLU A 258 30.70 57.92 24.49
C GLU A 258 31.40 57.18 23.33
#